data_AF-A0A0A7I856-F1
#
_entry.id   AF-A0A0A7I856-F1
#
_cell.length_a   1.000
_cell.length_b   1.000
_cell.length_c   1.000
_cell.angle_alpha   90.00
_cell.angle_beta   90.00
_cell.angle_gamma   90.00
#
_symmetry.space_group_name_H-M   'P 1'
#
loop_
_entity.id
_entity.type
_entity.pdbx_description
1 polymer ?
#
loop_
_entity_poly.entity_id
_entity_poly.type
_entity_poly.pdbx_seq_one_letter_code
_entity_poly.pdbx_strand_id
1 'polypeptide(L)'
;MSEEIRVGTTCVTFRVTAFDKQTEIATVQVDVPIYANIGDDIGNNEKGFIEAHVQKDFDKKVEHALQVFADTLEASFKEGERNVEKH
;
A
#
# COMPACT_ATOMS: atom_id res chain seq x y z
N MET A 1 25.92 11.54 -7.28
CA MET A 1 24.47 11.45 -7.04
C MET A 1 24.13 9.97 -6.99
N SER A 2 23.48 9.47 -5.95
CA SER A 2 23.06 8.06 -5.90
C SER A 2 21.82 7.88 -6.78
N GLU A 3 21.92 7.04 -7.80
CA GLU A 3 20.77 6.69 -8.63
C GLU A 3 19.91 5.67 -7.88
N GLU A 4 18.63 6.00 -7.70
CA GLU A 4 17.62 5.07 -7.18
C GLU A 4 17.11 4.23 -8.35
N ILE A 5 17.41 2.93 -8.35
CA ILE A 5 16.99 2.03 -9.43
C ILE A 5 15.95 1.04 -8.92
N ARG A 6 14.99 0.69 -9.78
CA ARG A 6 14.05 -0.39 -9.49
C ARG A 6 14.78 -1.73 -9.59
N VAL A 7 14.83 -2.48 -8.49
CA VAL A 7 15.52 -3.78 -8.39
C VAL A 7 14.55 -4.95 -8.33
N GLY A 8 13.26 -4.69 -8.11
CA GLY A 8 12.28 -5.77 -8.03
C GLY A 8 10.88 -5.29 -7.73
N THR A 9 10.08 -6.21 -7.19
CA THR A 9 8.70 -6.00 -6.79
C THR A 9 8.41 -6.93 -5.61
N THR A 10 7.66 -6.43 -4.64
CA THR A 10 7.16 -7.19 -3.49
C THR A 10 5.65 -7.16 -3.48
N CYS A 11 5.02 -8.21 -2.96
CA CYS A 11 3.57 -8.26 -2.81
C CYS A 11 3.20 -7.79 -1.40
N VAL A 12 2.38 -6.75 -1.31
CA VAL A 12 1.78 -6.24 -0.08
C VAL A 12 0.35 -6.73 0.00
N THR A 13 -0.02 -7.40 1.10
CA THR A 13 -1.38 -7.87 1.35
C THR A 13 -2.11 -6.90 2.28
N PHE A 14 -3.20 -6.31 1.81
CA PHE A 14 -4.12 -5.53 2.61
C PHE A 14 -5.32 -6.39 2.99
N ARG A 15 -5.66 -6.40 4.28
CA ARG A 15 -6.80 -7.14 4.83
C ARG A 15 -7.74 -6.17 5.51
N VAL A 16 -9.02 -6.25 5.16
CA VAL A 16 -10.09 -5.50 5.81
C VAL A 16 -10.86 -6.45 6.69
N THR A 17 -10.89 -6.18 7.99
CA THR A 17 -11.56 -7.03 8.98
C THR A 17 -12.72 -6.28 9.65
N ALA A 18 -13.82 -6.99 9.88
CA ALA A 18 -14.93 -6.48 10.68
C ALA A 18 -14.53 -6.50 12.16
N PHE A 19 -14.62 -5.36 12.86
CA PHE A 19 -14.23 -5.25 14.28
C PHE A 19 -15.02 -6.21 15.19
N ASP A 20 -16.32 -6.39 14.94
CA ASP A 20 -17.22 -7.15 15.83
C ASP A 20 -16.96 -8.67 15.83
N LYS A 21 -16.46 -9.22 14.71
CA LYS A 21 -16.29 -10.68 14.55
C LYS A 21 -14.89 -11.11 14.13
N GLN A 22 -13.95 -10.18 14.00
CA GLN A 22 -12.64 -10.39 13.37
C GLN A 22 -12.76 -11.18 12.04
N THR A 23 -13.87 -11.00 11.33
CA THR A 23 -14.12 -11.67 10.07
C THR A 23 -13.45 -10.86 8.98
N GLU A 24 -12.59 -11.50 8.19
CA GLU A 24 -12.02 -10.89 6.98
C GLU A 24 -13.16 -10.63 5.99
N ILE A 25 -13.38 -9.36 5.66
CA ILE A 25 -14.42 -8.92 4.71
C ILE A 25 -13.83 -8.83 3.30
N ALA A 26 -12.58 -8.41 3.20
CA ALA A 26 -11.89 -8.29 1.92
C ALA A 26 -10.39 -8.46 2.10
N THR A 27 -9.75 -9.06 1.10
CA THR A 27 -8.30 -9.13 0.95
C THR A 27 -7.91 -8.68 -0.44
N VAL A 28 -6.88 -7.84 -0.53
CA VAL A 28 -6.27 -7.47 -1.79
C VAL A 28 -4.75 -7.59 -1.70
N GLN A 29 -4.17 -8.12 -2.77
CA GLN A 29 -2.73 -8.21 -2.95
C GLN A 29 -2.30 -7.17 -3.98
N VAL A 30 -1.28 -6.40 -3.65
CA VAL A 30 -0.78 -5.31 -4.48
C VAL A 30 0.72 -5.49 -4.68
N ASP A 31 1.13 -5.56 -5.94
CA ASP A 31 2.53 -5.57 -6.32
C ASP A 31 3.13 -4.17 -6.22
N VAL A 32 4.15 -4.00 -5.38
CA VAL A 32 4.80 -2.74 -5.09
C VAL A 32 6.26 -2.80 -5.56
N PRO A 33 6.72 -1.84 -6.39
CA PRO A 33 8.11 -1.80 -6.83
C PRO A 33 9.06 -1.57 -5.66
N ILE A 34 10.19 -2.29 -5.68
CA ILE A 34 11.29 -2.11 -4.73
C ILE A 34 12.43 -1.42 -5.44
N TYR A 35 13.04 -0.47 -4.74
CA TYR A 35 14.15 0.33 -5.20
C TYR A 35 15.38 0.11 -4.33
N ALA A 36 16.55 0.36 -4.90
CA ALA A 36 17.80 0.39 -4.17
C ALA A 36 18.61 1.61 -4.61
N ASN A 37 19.33 2.20 -3.67
CA ASN A 37 20.31 3.23 -3.99
C ASN A 37 21.59 2.55 -4.41
N ILE A 38 21.92 2.64 -5.70
CA ILE A 38 23.22 2.23 -6.19
C ILE A 38 24.14 3.45 -6.09
N GLY A 39 24.82 3.56 -4.96
CA GLY A 39 25.97 4.47 -4.80
C GLY A 39 27.28 3.80 -5.27
N ASP A 40 28.38 4.54 -5.16
CA ASP A 40 29.75 4.14 -5.57
C ASP A 40 30.30 2.86 -4.90
N ASP A 41 29.52 2.20 -4.03
CA ASP A 41 29.85 0.97 -3.31
C ASP A 41 29.76 -0.31 -4.16
N ILE A 42 29.43 -0.22 -5.46
CA ILE A 42 29.75 -1.31 -6.42
C ILE A 42 31.25 -1.28 -6.80
N GLY A 43 32.10 -0.81 -5.90
CA GLY A 43 33.53 -1.06 -5.94
C GLY A 43 33.84 -2.47 -5.44
N ASN A 44 34.05 -3.41 -6.36
CA ASN A 44 34.86 -4.64 -6.16
C ASN A 44 34.38 -5.77 -5.23
N ASN A 45 33.10 -5.88 -4.88
CA ASN A 45 32.64 -7.03 -4.09
C ASN A 45 31.74 -7.94 -4.93
N GLU A 46 32.28 -9.10 -5.34
CA GLU A 46 31.57 -10.18 -6.05
C GLU A 46 30.33 -10.70 -5.28
N LYS A 47 30.18 -10.34 -4.00
CA LYS A 47 28.99 -10.53 -3.16
C LYS A 47 28.83 -9.33 -2.22
N GLY A 48 27.65 -8.72 -2.22
CA GLY A 48 27.28 -7.64 -1.30
C GLY A 48 25.78 -7.65 -1.00
N PHE A 49 25.41 -7.08 0.13
CA PHE A 49 24.01 -6.82 0.49
C PHE A 49 23.71 -5.36 0.18
N ILE A 50 22.70 -5.12 -0.65
CA ILE A 50 22.21 -3.78 -0.93
C ILE A 50 20.89 -3.61 -0.18
N GLU A 51 20.78 -2.56 0.61
CA GLU A 51 19.53 -2.21 1.26
C GLU A 51 18.52 -1.77 0.19
N ALA A 52 17.38 -2.46 0.17
CA ALA A 52 16.31 -2.21 -0.77
C ALA A 52 15.07 -1.73 0.00
N HIS A 53 14.36 -0.75 -0.55
CA HIS A 53 13.22 -0.13 0.09
C HIS A 53 12.08 0.09 -0.91
N VAL A 54 10.85 0.16 -0.42
CA VAL A 54 9.73 0.69 -1.23
C VAL A 54 9.93 2.18 -1.47
N GLN A 55 9.10 2.78 -2.33
CA GLN A 55 9.17 4.22 -2.58
C GLN A 55 9.07 5.01 -1.27
N LYS A 56 9.90 6.05 -1.10
CA LYS A 56 10.01 6.82 0.17
C LYS A 56 8.69 7.39 0.70
N ASP A 57 7.71 7.60 -0.17
CA ASP A 57 6.38 8.12 0.15
C ASP A 57 5.28 7.05 0.14
N PHE A 58 5.65 5.77 0.14
CA PHE A 58 4.71 4.65 0.09
C PHE A 58 3.70 4.70 1.25
N ASP A 59 4.16 4.93 2.48
CA ASP A 59 3.29 4.98 3.66
C ASP A 59 2.22 6.08 3.54
N LYS A 60 2.60 7.26 3.03
CA LYS A 60 1.67 8.37 2.80
C LYS A 60 0.63 8.04 1.75
N LYS A 61 1.02 7.30 0.70
CA LYS A 61 0.08 6.83 -0.33
C LYS A 61 -0.89 5.80 0.22
N VAL A 62 -0.41 4.89 1.07
CA VAL A 62 -1.24 3.90 1.77
C VAL A 62 -2.24 4.59 2.70
N GLU A 63 -1.79 5.55 3.50
CA GLU A 63 -2.63 6.34 4.40
C GLU A 63 -3.74 7.07 3.63
N HIS A 64 -3.38 7.78 2.55
CA HIS A 64 -4.35 8.47 1.71
C HIS A 64 -5.38 7.50 1.08
N ALA A 65 -4.92 6.35 0.58
CA ALA A 65 -5.82 5.35 -0.01
C ALA A 65 -6.79 4.77 1.03
N LEU A 66 -6.32 4.55 2.26
CA LEU A 66 -7.17 4.06 3.36
C LEU A 66 -8.22 5.10 3.75
N GLN A 67 -7.86 6.39 3.79
CA GLN A 67 -8.81 7.46 4.06
C GLN A 67 -9.90 7.52 2.98
N VAL A 68 -9.51 7.52 1.69
CA VAL A 68 -10.47 7.53 0.56
C VAL A 68 -11.40 6.32 0.63
N PHE A 69 -10.90 5.15 1.00
CA PHE A 69 -11.71 3.95 1.18
C PHE A 69 -12.74 4.13 2.30
N ALA A 70 -12.32 4.64 3.47
CA ALA A 70 -13.21 4.91 4.60
C ALA A 70 -14.30 5.94 4.25
N ASP A 71 -13.91 7.04 3.61
CA ASP A 71 -14.84 8.10 3.17
C ASP A 71 -15.87 7.56 2.17
N THR A 72 -15.43 6.71 1.25
CA THR A 72 -16.31 6.07 0.24
C THR A 72 -17.30 5.12 0.90
N LEU A 73 -16.86 4.31 1.87
CA LEU A 73 -17.74 3.45 2.65
C LEU A 73 -18.78 4.25 3.42
N GLU A 74 -18.36 5.31 4.13
CA GLU A 74 -19.26 6.17 4.90
C GLU A 74 -20.31 6.82 4.00
N ALA A 75 -19.89 7.35 2.85
CA ALA A 75 -20.80 7.94 1.86
C ALA A 75 -21.83 6.92 1.36
N SER A 76 -21.42 5.67 1.13
CA SER A 76 -22.31 4.60 0.64
C SER A 76 -23.43 4.28 1.62
N PHE A 77 -23.16 4.29 2.94
CA PHE A 77 -24.19 4.10 3.95
C PHE A 77 -25.14 5.30 4.07
N LYS A 78 -24.62 6.54 3.99
CA LYS A 78 -25.42 7.77 4.01
C LYS A 78 -26.31 7.95 2.77
N GLU A 79 -25.90 7.41 1.63
CA GLU A 79 -26.74 7.36 0.43
C GLU A 79 -27.89 6.34 0.56
N GLY A 80 -27.64 5.21 1.25
CA GLY A 80 -28.66 4.22 1.59
C GLY A 80 -29.78 4.77 2.49
N GLU A 81 -29.44 5.56 3.51
CA GLU A 81 -30.42 6.12 4.45
C GLU A 81 -31.39 7.13 3.81
N ARG A 82 -30.94 7.91 2.82
CA ARG A 82 -31.78 8.88 2.11
C ARG A 82 -32.77 8.24 1.14
N ASN A 83 -32.58 6.98 0.77
CA ASN A 83 -33.49 6.25 -0.11
C ASN A 83 -34.60 5.49 0.64
N VAL A 84 -34.58 5.46 1.98
CA VAL A 84 -35.61 4.77 2.79
C VAL A 84 -36.87 5.62 2.98
N GLU A 85 -36.85 6.92 2.63
CA GLU A 85 -38.00 7.83 2.72
C GLU A 85 -38.92 7.87 1.48
N LYS A 86 -38.74 6.95 0.52
CA LYS A 86 -39.63 6.85 -0.64
C LYS A 86 -40.17 5.43 -0.78
N HIS A 87 -41.16 5.06 0.01
CA HIS A 87 -42.24 4.12 -0.36
C HIS A 87 -43.43 4.31 0.59
#